data_AF-A0A7W3QQX1-F1
#
_entry.id   AF-A0A7W3QQX1-F1
#
_cell.length_a   1.000
_cell.length_b   1.000
_cell.length_c   1.000
_cell.angle_alpha   90.00
_cell.angle_beta   90.00
_cell.angle_gamma   90.00
#
_symmetry.space_group_name_H-M   'P 1'
#
loop_
_entity.id
_entity.type
_entity.pdbx_description
1 polymer ?
#
loop_
_entity_poly.entity_id
_entity_poly.type
_entity_poly.pdbx_seq_one_letter_code
_entity_poly.pdbx_strand_id
1 'polypeptide(L)' 'MTQDGSGRLYGSASSSAGAGTIEQGAVEGTGISFTIGWSFGSRGRYVGSLGPDRRLSGTAYDLTIPSSQATWISDRTF' A
#
# COMPACT_ATOMS: atom_id res chain seq x y z
N MET A 1 8.60 1.34 -3.63
CA MET A 1 8.48 0.31 -2.58
C MET A 1 9.67 -0.64 -2.69
N THR A 2 10.18 -1.10 -1.56
CA THR A 2 11.26 -2.10 -1.45
C THR A 2 10.98 -2.99 -0.23
N GLN A 3 11.57 -4.19 -0.21
CA GLN A 3 11.52 -5.14 0.90
C GLN A 3 12.96 -5.46 1.32
N ASP A 4 13.25 -5.44 2.61
CA ASP A 4 14.56 -5.88 3.12
C ASP A 4 14.61 -7.40 3.34
N GLY A 5 15.79 -7.93 3.69
CA GLY A 5 15.99 -9.37 3.92
C GLY A 5 15.21 -9.96 5.11
N SER A 6 14.60 -9.12 5.97
CA SER A 6 13.71 -9.56 7.05
C SER A 6 12.24 -9.62 6.63
N GLY A 7 11.94 -9.23 5.39
CA GLY A 7 10.59 -9.18 4.86
C GLY A 7 9.87 -7.85 5.15
N ARG A 8 10.53 -6.87 5.78
CA ARG A 8 9.92 -5.56 6.09
C ARG A 8 9.82 -4.71 4.83
N LEU A 9 8.64 -4.12 4.64
CA LEU A 9 8.33 -3.23 3.52
C LEU A 9 8.64 -1.77 3.84
N TYR A 10 9.21 -1.07 2.85
CA TYR A 10 9.44 0.38 2.86
C TYR A 10 8.90 1.00 1.58
N GLY A 11 8.37 2.22 1.69
CA GLY A 11 7.87 2.95 0.55
C GLY A 11 7.14 4.22 0.95
N SER A 12 7.04 5.12 -0.01
CA SER A 12 6.22 6.33 0.06
C SER A 12 5.07 6.23 -0.94
N ALA A 13 3.97 6.90 -0.64
CA ALA A 13 2.86 7.13 -1.55
C ALA A 13 2.51 8.62 -1.58
N SER A 14 1.84 9.03 -2.65
CA SER A 14 1.32 10.38 -2.82
C SER A 14 -0.13 10.33 -3.26
N SER A 15 -0.90 11.30 -2.79
CA SER A 15 -2.26 11.60 -3.22
C SER A 15 -2.39 13.12 -3.42
N SER A 16 -3.53 13.58 -3.95
CA SER A 16 -3.83 15.02 -4.02
C SER A 16 -3.92 15.68 -2.63
N ALA A 17 -4.23 14.92 -1.58
CA ALA A 17 -4.37 15.43 -0.21
C ALA A 17 -3.06 15.43 0.58
N GLY A 18 -2.04 14.67 0.16
CA GLY A 18 -0.77 14.61 0.86
C GLY A 18 0.07 13.39 0.52
N ALA A 19 1.18 13.25 1.25
CA ALA A 19 2.12 12.14 1.14
C ALA A 19 1.95 11.17 2.30
N GLY A 20 2.37 9.93 2.11
CA GLY A 20 2.32 8.91 3.14
C GLY A 20 3.50 7.97 3.06
N THR A 21 3.79 7.29 4.16
CA THR A 21 4.85 6.28 4.25
C THR A 21 4.29 4.98 4.80
N ILE A 22 4.89 3.87 4.36
CA ILE A 22 4.54 2.55 4.87
C ILE A 22 5.00 2.43 6.32
N GLU A 23 4.05 2.15 7.21
CA GLU A 23 4.29 1.90 8.62
C GLU A 23 4.63 0.42 8.87
N GLN A 24 3.88 -0.48 8.20
CA GLN A 24 4.01 -1.93 8.31
C GLN A 24 3.43 -2.63 7.07
N GLY A 25 3.81 -3.89 6.86
CA GLY A 25 3.22 -4.72 5.81
C GLY A 25 3.91 -6.07 5.64
N ALA A 26 3.33 -6.91 4.78
CA ALA A 26 3.77 -8.26 4.49
C ALA A 26 3.54 -8.60 3.01
N VAL A 27 4.33 -9.54 2.51
CA VAL A 27 4.21 -10.15 1.19
C VAL A 27 4.06 -11.66 1.39
N GLU A 28 3.07 -12.26 0.75
CA GLU A 28 2.79 -13.70 0.80
C GLU A 28 2.50 -14.22 -0.61
N GLY A 29 3.46 -14.92 -1.22
CA GLY A 29 3.38 -15.30 -2.63
C GLY A 29 3.28 -14.07 -3.53
N THR A 30 2.22 -13.97 -4.33
CA THR A 30 1.90 -12.77 -5.12
C THR A 30 1.06 -11.75 -4.35
N GLY A 31 0.56 -12.09 -3.17
CA GLY A 31 -0.23 -11.21 -2.32
C GLY A 31 0.63 -10.20 -1.58
N ILE A 32 0.11 -8.99 -1.42
CA ILE A 32 0.73 -7.94 -0.63
C ILE A 32 -0.30 -7.24 0.24
N SER A 33 0.13 -6.85 1.45
CA SER A 33 -0.67 -5.98 2.29
C SER A 33 0.20 -5.02 3.09
N PHE A 34 -0.15 -3.74 3.14
CA PHE A 34 0.59 -2.74 3.92
C PHE A 34 -0.33 -1.65 4.49
N THR A 35 0.15 -0.93 5.49
CA THR A 35 -0.52 0.24 6.06
C THR A 35 0.29 1.47 5.74
N ILE A 36 -0.38 2.51 5.24
CA ILE A 36 0.22 3.84 5.05
C ILE A 36 -0.32 4.78 6.12
N GLY A 37 0.59 5.42 6.84
CA GLY A 37 0.30 6.63 7.60
C GLY A 37 0.42 7.85 6.70
N TRP A 38 -0.65 8.61 6.56
CA TRP A 38 -0.69 9.81 5.73
C TRP A 38 -0.36 11.06 6.54
N SER A 39 0.25 12.05 5.88
CA SER A 39 0.65 13.32 6.51
C SER A 39 -0.53 14.14 7.05
N PHE A 40 -1.74 13.90 6.55
CA PHE A 40 -2.99 14.52 7.02
C PHE A 40 -3.66 13.74 8.16
N GLY A 41 -3.01 12.73 8.73
CA GLY A 41 -3.42 12.05 9.96
C GLY A 41 -4.24 10.77 9.77
N SER A 42 -4.79 10.52 8.59
CA SER A 42 -5.48 9.25 8.31
C SER A 42 -4.50 8.09 8.12
N ARG A 43 -5.00 6.87 8.34
CA ARG A 43 -4.29 5.63 7.99
C ARG A 43 -5.10 4.82 7.00
N GLY A 44 -4.43 4.31 5.97
CA GLY A 44 -5.04 3.42 4.99
C GLY A 44 -4.43 2.03 5.07
N ARG A 45 -5.27 0.99 5.01
CA ARG A 45 -4.85 -0.40 4.80
C ARG A 45 -5.00 -0.74 3.33
N TYR A 46 -3.92 -1.23 2.72
CA TYR A 46 -3.84 -1.57 1.31
C TYR A 46 -3.67 -3.07 1.21
N VAL A 47 -4.54 -3.73 0.44
CA VAL A 47 -4.50 -5.16 0.17
C VAL A 47 -4.55 -5.34 -1.34
N GLY A 48 -3.66 -6.17 -1.88
CA GLY A 48 -3.56 -6.35 -3.32
C GLY A 48 -2.68 -7.53 -3.71
N SER A 49 -2.36 -7.60 -4.99
CA SER A 49 -1.49 -8.65 -5.54
C SER A 49 -0.66 -8.14 -6.71
N LEU A 50 0.42 -8.88 -7.01
CA LEU A 50 1.24 -8.70 -8.20
C LEU A 50 0.55 -9.35 -9.40
N GLY A 51 0.18 -8.52 -10.37
CA GLY A 51 -0.42 -8.95 -11.63
C GLY A 51 0.61 -9.47 -12.65
N PRO A 52 0.16 -10.13 -13.73
CA PRO A 52 1.02 -10.56 -14.83
C PRO A 52 1.71 -9.41 -15.57
N ASP A 53 1.16 -8.20 -15.49
CA ASP A 53 1.73 -6.95 -15.99
C ASP A 53 2.87 -6.41 -15.09
N ARG A 54 3.23 -7.19 -14.06
CA ARG A 54 4.24 -6.88 -13.06
C ARG A 54 3.92 -5.63 -12.25
N ARG A 55 2.64 -5.24 -12.14
CA ARG A 55 2.18 -4.16 -11.26
C ARG A 55 1.49 -4.71 -10.02
N LEU A 56 1.65 -4.01 -8.91
CA LEU A 56 0.85 -4.23 -7.72
C LEU A 56 -0.45 -3.44 -7.84
N SER A 57 -1.59 -4.06 -7.54
CA SER A 57 -2.88 -3.36 -7.51
C SER A 57 -3.82 -3.98 -6.50
N GLY A 58 -4.85 -3.25 -6.08
CA GLY A 58 -5.88 -3.77 -5.20
C GLY A 58 -6.78 -2.71 -4.58
N THR A 59 -7.22 -2.97 -3.35
CA THR A 59 -8.16 -2.14 -2.59
C THR A 59 -7.46 -1.48 -1.40
N ALA A 60 -7.77 -0.21 -1.19
CA ALA A 60 -7.40 0.59 -0.04
C ALA A 60 -8.64 0.79 0.85
N TYR A 61 -8.46 0.69 2.15
CA TYR A 61 -9.49 0.85 3.18
C TYR A 61 -9.04 1.95 4.15
N ASP A 62 -9.87 2.96 4.38
CA ASP A 62 -9.60 3.94 5.44
C ASP A 62 -9.79 3.27 6.80
N LEU A 63 -8.77 3.27 7.66
CA LEU A 63 -8.83 2.62 8.97
C LEU A 63 -9.68 3.37 10.01
N THR A 64 -10.00 4.64 9.75
CA THR A 64 -10.91 5.47 10.55
C THR A 64 -12.36 5.22 10.13
N ILE A 65 -12.61 5.06 8.82
CA ILE A 65 -13.93 4.82 8.24
C ILE A 65 -13.84 3.64 7.26
N PRO A 66 -13.89 2.38 7.72
CA PRO A 66 -13.61 1.20 6.87
C PRO A 66 -14.55 0.98 5.69
N SER A 67 -15.74 1.59 5.71
CA SER A 67 -16.65 1.60 4.56
C SER A 67 -16.15 2.48 3.40
N SER A 68 -15.23 3.40 3.67
CA SER A 68 -14.57 4.24 2.67
C SER A 68 -13.42 3.46 2.03
N GLN A 69 -13.58 3.13 0.75
CA GLN A 69 -12.66 2.32 -0.03
C GLN A 69 -12.25 3.00 -1.32
N ALA A 70 -11.05 2.66 -1.81
CA ALA A 70 -10.55 3.11 -3.11
C ALA A 70 -9.73 2.02 -3.78
N THR A 71 -9.61 2.06 -5.11
CA THR A 71 -8.65 1.23 -5.83
C THR A 71 -7.27 1.88 -5.83
N TRP A 72 -6.22 1.08 -5.89
CA TRP A 72 -4.85 1.57 -6.03
C TRP A 72 -4.06 0.71 -7.01
N ILE A 73 -3.04 1.32 -7.60
CA ILE A 73 -2.07 0.67 -8.47
C ILE A 73 -0.69 1.26 -8.21
N SER A 74 0.36 0.45 -8.30
CA SER A 74 1.72 0.95 -8.21
C SER A 74 2.14 1.68 -9.49
N ASP A 75 2.87 2.78 -9.32
CA ASP A 75 3.49 3.48 -10.45
C ASP A 75 4.62 2.66 -11.10
N ARG A 76 5.30 1.85 -10.29
CA ARG A 76 6.40 0.98 -10.72
C ARG A 76 5.92 -0.42 -11.04
N THR A 77 6.63 -1.05 -11.99
CA THR A 77 6.63 -2.49 -12.20
C THR A 77 7.75 -3.15 -11.40
N PHE A 78 7.55 -4.41 -10.99
CA PHE A 78 8.45 -5.18 -10.12
C PHE A 78 8.96 -6.43 -10.80
#